data_AF-A0A9P0HAP6-F1
#
_entry.id   AF-A0A9P0HAP6-F1
#
_cell.length_a   1.000
_cell.length_b   1.000
_cell.length_c   1.000
_cell.angle_alpha   90.00
_cell.angle_beta   90.00
_cell.angle_gamma   90.00
#
_symmetry.space_group_name_H-M   'P 1'
#
loop_
_entity.id
_entity.type
_entity.pdbx_description
1 polymer ?
#
loop_
_entity_poly.entity_id
_entity_poly.type
_entity_poly.pdbx_seq_one_letter_code
_entity_poly.pdbx_strand_id
1 'polypeptide(L)'
;MPTLRLLHKYPFMLPPEQVDKGAIRFVLSGANIMCPGLTSPGAKMTDAPKDTIVAVMAEGKQHALAVGITALSTEDIAKVNKGVGIENCHYLNDGLWQMKVFK
;
A
#
# COMPACT_ATOMS: atom_id res chain seq x y z
N MET A 1 -6.67 -6.01 10.24
CA MET A 1 -5.57 -5.63 9.34
C MET A 1 -4.29 -6.32 9.83
N PRO A 2 -3.57 -7.08 8.97
CA PRO A 2 -2.35 -7.78 9.38
C PRO A 2 -1.18 -6.81 9.60
N THR A 3 -0.22 -7.22 10.43
CA THR A 3 1.06 -6.49 10.54
C THR A 3 1.93 -6.78 9.32
N LEU A 4 2.84 -5.86 8.98
CA LEU A 4 3.75 -6.04 7.85
C LEU A 4 4.62 -7.29 8.01
N ARG A 5 5.05 -7.64 9.23
CA ARG A 5 5.83 -8.86 9.48
C ARG A 5 5.06 -10.13 9.12
N LEU A 6 3.75 -10.17 9.44
CA LEU A 6 2.89 -11.30 9.07
C LEU A 6 2.67 -11.34 7.56
N LEU A 7 2.39 -10.20 6.96
CA LEU A 7 2.18 -10.07 5.51
C LEU A 7 3.44 -10.45 4.72
N HIS A 8 4.64 -10.13 5.20
CA HIS A 8 5.89 -10.55 4.55
C HIS A 8 6.07 -12.07 4.56
N LYS A 9 5.53 -12.76 5.56
CA LYS A 9 5.55 -14.23 5.65
C LYS A 9 4.46 -14.88 4.80
N TYR A 10 3.30 -14.23 4.66
CA TYR A 10 2.15 -14.71 3.90
C TYR A 10 1.64 -13.63 2.92
N PRO A 11 2.42 -13.31 1.86
CA PRO A 11 2.12 -12.18 0.98
C PRO A 11 0.84 -12.36 0.17
N PHE A 12 0.37 -13.60 0.00
CA PHE A 12 -0.87 -13.94 -0.70
C PHE A 12 -2.14 -13.60 0.08
N MET A 13 -2.04 -13.15 1.33
CA MET A 13 -3.21 -12.91 2.18
C MET A 13 -3.98 -11.62 1.85
N LEU A 14 -3.36 -10.68 1.13
CA LEU A 14 -3.97 -9.43 0.70
C LEU A 14 -3.71 -9.18 -0.79
N PRO A 15 -4.65 -8.53 -1.51
CA PRO A 15 -4.43 -8.04 -2.87
C PRO A 15 -3.27 -7.03 -2.91
N PRO A 16 -2.28 -7.21 -3.80
CA PRO A 16 -1.15 -6.30 -3.92
C PRO A 16 -1.46 -5.12 -4.85
N GLU A 17 -1.13 -3.92 -4.38
CA GLU A 17 -1.18 -2.67 -5.13
C GLU A 17 0.23 -2.08 -5.23
N GLN A 18 0.81 -2.08 -6.43
CA GLN A 18 2.18 -1.62 -6.66
C GLN A 18 2.21 -0.13 -6.99
N VAL A 19 2.95 0.64 -6.19
CA VAL A 19 3.24 2.04 -6.46
C VAL A 19 4.54 2.22 -7.24
N ASP A 20 4.64 3.39 -7.86
CA ASP A 20 5.84 3.85 -8.57
C ASP A 20 7.04 4.09 -7.63
N LYS A 21 8.23 4.23 -8.20
CA LYS A 21 9.44 4.54 -7.42
C LYS A 21 9.38 5.88 -6.70
N GLY A 22 8.67 6.88 -7.26
CA GLY A 22 8.52 8.20 -6.68
C GLY A 22 7.76 8.20 -5.36
N ALA A 23 6.73 7.36 -5.23
CA ALA A 23 5.90 7.26 -4.03
C ALA A 23 6.59 6.58 -2.85
N ILE A 24 7.60 5.73 -3.07
CA ILE A 24 8.23 4.88 -2.02
C ILE A 24 8.62 5.68 -0.79
N ARG A 25 9.31 6.83 -0.97
CA ARG A 25 9.78 7.66 0.13
C ARG A 25 8.62 8.22 0.97
N PHE A 26 7.52 8.58 0.31
CA PHE A 26 6.35 9.16 0.96
C PHE A 26 5.56 8.10 1.73
N VAL A 27 5.38 6.91 1.15
CA VAL A 27 4.72 5.78 1.81
C VAL A 27 5.47 5.37 3.08
N LEU A 28 6.80 5.30 3.03
CA LEU A 28 7.65 5.03 4.20
C LEU A 28 7.65 6.16 5.25
N SER A 29 7.08 7.32 4.92
CA SER A 29 6.87 8.43 5.85
C SER A 29 5.42 8.50 6.38
N GLY A 30 4.58 7.50 6.07
CA GLY A 30 3.18 7.45 6.50
C GLY A 30 2.20 8.23 5.62
N ALA A 31 2.62 8.72 4.45
CA ALA A 31 1.71 9.41 3.55
C ALA A 31 0.70 8.44 2.91
N ASN A 32 -0.49 8.96 2.59
CA ASN A 32 -1.48 8.26 1.79
C ASN A 32 -1.01 8.10 0.33
N ILE A 33 -1.51 7.07 -0.33
CA ILE A 33 -1.19 6.79 -1.73
C ILE A 33 -2.20 7.54 -2.59
N MET A 34 -1.70 8.48 -3.39
CA MET A 34 -2.50 9.26 -4.31
C MET A 34 -2.76 8.46 -5.59
N CYS A 35 -3.90 8.68 -6.24
CA CYS A 35 -4.27 7.97 -7.48
C CYS A 35 -3.17 8.02 -8.57
N PRO A 36 -2.49 9.16 -8.83
CA PRO A 36 -1.41 9.21 -9.82
C PRO A 36 -0.23 8.28 -9.53
N GLY A 37 0.00 7.93 -8.26
CA GLY A 37 1.04 6.97 -7.87
C GLY A 37 0.70 5.52 -8.23
N LEU A 38 -0.58 5.23 -8.47
CA LEU A 38 -1.12 3.91 -8.83
C LEU A 38 -1.43 3.77 -10.34
N THR A 39 -1.47 4.87 -11.09
CA THR A 39 -1.73 4.87 -12.53
C THR A 39 -0.48 5.18 -13.37
N SER A 40 0.70 5.26 -12.75
CA SER A 40 1.96 5.51 -13.45
C SER A 40 2.44 4.28 -14.24
N PRO A 41 3.38 4.42 -15.20
CA PRO A 41 3.91 3.27 -15.96
C PRO A 41 4.54 2.16 -15.11
N GLY A 42 5.05 2.50 -13.92
CA GLY A 42 5.65 1.56 -12.98
C GLY A 42 4.67 0.99 -11.95
N ALA A 43 3.42 1.47 -11.94
CA ALA A 43 2.39 1.01 -11.03
C ALA A 43 1.63 -0.19 -11.61
N LYS A 44 1.12 -1.04 -10.71
CA LYS A 44 0.27 -2.18 -11.07
C LYS A 44 -0.81 -2.31 -10.04
N MET A 45 -2.06 -2.26 -10.48
CA MET A 45 -3.21 -2.43 -9.60
C MET A 45 -3.83 -3.81 -9.79
N THR A 46 -4.34 -4.38 -8.71
CA THR A 46 -5.20 -5.55 -8.73
C THR A 46 -6.66 -5.08 -8.64
N ASP A 47 -7.62 -5.91 -9.02
CA ASP A 47 -9.02 -5.56 -8.80
C ASP A 47 -9.32 -5.55 -7.29
N ALA A 48 -9.77 -4.41 -6.77
CA ALA A 48 -10.16 -4.26 -5.37
C ALA A 48 -11.29 -3.22 -5.26
N PRO A 49 -12.41 -3.56 -4.61
CA PRO A 49 -13.46 -2.60 -4.32
C PRO A 49 -13.01 -1.58 -3.28
N LYS A 50 -13.76 -0.50 -3.14
CA LYS A 50 -13.59 0.47 -2.05
C LYS A 50 -13.67 -0.23 -0.68
N ASP A 51 -12.97 0.30 0.30
CA ASP A 51 -12.89 -0.18 1.69
C ASP A 51 -12.24 -1.57 1.85
N THR A 52 -11.44 -1.98 0.87
CA THR A 52 -10.68 -3.23 0.87
C THR A 52 -9.28 -3.03 1.46
N ILE A 53 -8.87 -3.96 2.31
CA ILE A 53 -7.50 -3.98 2.85
C ILE A 53 -6.55 -4.50 1.78
N VAL A 54 -5.53 -3.72 1.45
CA VAL A 54 -4.57 -4.00 0.38
C VAL A 54 -3.12 -3.96 0.89
N ALA A 55 -2.25 -4.70 0.21
CA ALA A 55 -0.81 -4.66 0.43
C ALA A 55 -0.17 -3.64 -0.53
N VAL A 56 0.51 -2.62 -0.01
CA VAL A 56 1.18 -1.62 -0.84
C VAL A 56 2.60 -2.12 -1.18
N MET A 57 2.78 -2.51 -2.43
CA MET A 57 4.04 -2.98 -3.00
C MET A 57 4.77 -1.83 -3.71
N ALA A 58 6.05 -2.01 -4.02
CA ALA A 58 6.81 -1.04 -4.81
C ALA A 58 7.59 -1.70 -5.93
N GLU A 59 7.75 -0.96 -7.03
CA GLU A 59 8.52 -1.40 -8.17
C GLU A 59 9.95 -1.79 -7.76
N GLY A 60 10.33 -3.05 -8.04
CA GLY A 60 11.66 -3.59 -7.73
C GLY A 60 11.86 -3.99 -6.26
N LYS A 61 10.80 -4.08 -5.44
CA LYS A 61 10.85 -4.58 -4.06
C LYS A 61 10.01 -5.84 -3.91
N GLN A 62 10.51 -6.81 -3.15
CA GLN A 62 9.83 -8.10 -2.92
C GLN A 62 8.79 -8.04 -1.79
N HIS A 63 8.96 -7.12 -0.84
CA HIS A 63 8.13 -7.01 0.35
C HIS A 63 7.23 -5.77 0.30
N ALA A 64 6.04 -5.90 0.90
CA ALA A 64 5.12 -4.77 1.07
C ALA A 64 5.76 -3.67 1.92
N LEU A 65 5.59 -2.42 1.49
CA LEU A 65 6.04 -1.23 2.21
C LEU A 65 5.03 -0.75 3.22
N ALA A 66 3.74 -0.96 2.93
CA ALA A 66 2.64 -0.58 3.79
C ALA A 66 1.44 -1.51 3.62
N VAL A 67 0.51 -1.42 4.56
CA VAL A 67 -0.84 -1.97 4.49
C VAL A 67 -1.78 -0.78 4.53
N GLY A 68 -2.75 -0.76 3.62
CA GLY A 68 -3.69 0.34 3.49
C GLY A 68 -5.10 -0.14 3.19
N ILE A 69 -6.02 0.82 3.13
CA ILE A 69 -7.42 0.59 2.79
C ILE A 69 -7.74 1.43 1.54
N THR A 70 -8.37 0.83 0.54
CA THR A 70 -8.78 1.52 -0.68
C THR A 70 -9.86 2.58 -0.36
N ALA A 71 -9.55 3.85 -0.61
CA ALA A 71 -10.52 4.94 -0.49
C ALA A 71 -11.47 5.02 -1.71
N LEU A 72 -11.00 4.50 -2.85
CA LEU A 72 -11.71 4.38 -4.12
C LEU A 72 -11.49 2.96 -4.67
N SER A 73 -12.42 2.46 -5.50
CA SER A 73 -12.19 1.20 -6.21
C SER A 73 -11.01 1.34 -7.19
N THR A 74 -10.30 0.27 -7.51
CA THR A 74 -9.17 0.36 -8.46
C THR A 74 -9.62 0.81 -9.85
N GLU A 75 -10.87 0.52 -10.25
CA GLU A 75 -11.49 1.10 -11.43
C GLU A 75 -11.62 2.64 -11.35
N ASP A 76 -12.11 3.17 -10.23
CA ASP A 76 -12.29 4.60 -10.04
C ASP A 76 -10.95 5.32 -9.93
N ILE A 77 -9.95 4.69 -9.31
CA ILE A 77 -8.57 5.20 -9.25
C ILE A 77 -8.04 5.39 -10.67
N ALA A 78 -8.23 4.41 -11.55
CA ALA A 78 -7.80 4.48 -12.95
C ALA A 78 -8.56 5.54 -13.75
N LYS A 79 -9.88 5.69 -13.53
CA LYS A 79 -10.75 6.63 -14.27
C LYS A 79 -10.56 8.08 -13.82
N VAL A 80 -10.55 8.33 -12.50
CA VAL A 80 -10.53 9.68 -11.91
C VAL A 80 -9.11 10.24 -11.84
N ASN A 81 -8.13 9.38 -11.52
CA ASN A 81 -6.71 9.73 -11.40
C ASN A 81 -6.43 11.00 -10.55
N LYS A 82 -7.23 11.24 -9.51
CA LYS A 82 -7.10 12.40 -8.63
C LYS A 82 -7.58 12.08 -7.22
N GLY A 83 -6.86 12.60 -6.23
CA GLY A 83 -7.17 12.39 -4.81
C GLY A 83 -6.49 11.17 -4.22
N VAL A 84 -6.92 10.80 -3.00
CA VAL A 84 -6.40 9.66 -2.25
C VAL A 84 -7.01 8.38 -2.84
N GLY A 85 -6.16 7.46 -3.29
CA GLY A 85 -6.58 6.15 -3.77
C GLY A 85 -6.57 5.10 -2.67
N ILE A 86 -5.50 5.09 -1.86
CA ILE A 86 -5.34 4.17 -0.71
C ILE A 86 -4.90 4.98 0.51
N GLU A 87 -5.63 4.82 1.62
CA GLU A 87 -5.26 5.34 2.92
C GLU A 87 -4.20 4.45 3.55
N ASN A 88 -3.10 5.05 4.01
CA ASN A 88 -2.00 4.32 4.64
C ASN A 88 -2.30 4.10 6.12
N CYS A 89 -2.30 2.85 6.56
CA CYS A 89 -2.66 2.52 7.94
C CYS A 89 -1.50 1.94 8.76
N HIS A 90 -0.57 1.22 8.11
CA HIS A 90 0.61 0.65 8.76
C HIS A 90 1.74 0.58 7.74
N TYR A 91 2.92 1.11 8.05
CA TYR A 91 4.04 1.19 7.11
C TYR A 91 5.37 0.77 7.74
N LEU A 92 6.32 0.43 6.89
CA LEU A 92 7.63 -0.05 7.32
C LEU A 92 8.38 1.06 8.05
N ASN A 93 8.97 0.74 9.20
CA ASN A 93 9.59 1.68 10.16
C ASN A 93 8.64 2.60 10.92
N ASP A 94 7.33 2.38 10.88
CA ASP A 94 6.42 3.05 11.82
C ASP A 94 6.58 2.54 13.26
N GLY A 95 5.82 3.13 14.18
CA GLY A 95 5.88 2.77 15.60
C GLY A 95 5.56 1.30 15.87
N LEU A 96 4.60 0.72 15.14
CA LEU A 96 4.20 -0.68 15.30
C LEU A 96 5.29 -1.64 14.75
N TRP A 97 5.94 -1.27 13.65
CA TRP A 97 7.05 -2.03 13.08
C TRP A 97 8.28 -2.07 14.00
N GLN A 98 8.58 -0.92 14.62
CA GLN A 98 9.69 -0.76 15.57
C GLN A 98 9.35 -1.26 16.99
N MET A 99 8.08 -1.55 17.25
CA MET A 99 7.62 -2.01 18.56
C MET A 99 8.42 -3.24 18.99
N LYS A 100 9.11 -3.11 20.13
CA LYS A 100 9.77 -4.25 20.78
C LYS A 100 8.70 -5.10 21.46
N VAL A 101 8.83 -6.41 21.32
CA VAL A 101 8.01 -7.34 22.10
C VAL A 101 8.35 -7.11 23.58
N PHE A 102 7.34 -6.77 24.38
CA PHE A 102 7.50 -6.77 25.83
C PHE A 102 7.84 -8.20 26.26
N LYS A 103 9.01 -8.37 26.87
CA LYS A 103 9.42 -9.64 27.47
C LYS A 103 8.90 -9.72 28.90
#